data_AF-A0AAD5SSZ2-F1
#
_entry.id   AF-A0AAD5SSZ2-F1
#
_cell.length_a   1.000
_cell.length_b   1.000
_cell.length_c   1.000
_cell.angle_alpha   90.00
_cell.angle_beta   90.00
_cell.angle_gamma   90.00
#
_symmetry.space_group_name_H-M   'P 1'
#
loop_
_entity.id
_entity.type
_entity.pdbx_description
1 polymer ?
#
loop_
_entity_poly.entity_id
_entity_poly.type
_entity_poly.pdbx_seq_one_letter_code
_entity_poly.pdbx_strand_id
1 'polypeptide(L)'
;MPPLEDTPGHIAYGAAAIPILTELTAAYNAILVSGLQKLEAADPTLHLVINDFFNITTYTSTPEGQAFFGFTDVVDACLNSTTLIVCAEPDNYYFWDSIHPTTRAQNFIAQFAYNELFGISGYLAPDSVVNPTTTSVVSATSAASTTVSTTDAATSTTEIPYVAPTNVPETNVYSSAVATTSFYLPASVALISIFAF
;
A
#
# COMPACT_ATOMS: atom_id res chain seq x y z
N MET A 1 1.42 10.46 9.53
CA MET A 1 2.55 11.19 8.92
C MET A 1 3.75 10.25 8.90
N PRO A 2 4.52 10.21 7.79
CA PRO A 2 5.78 9.46 7.72
C PRO A 2 6.85 10.01 8.68
N PRO A 3 7.89 9.23 9.04
CA PRO A 3 9.03 9.69 9.84
C PRO A 3 9.78 10.83 9.11
N LEU A 4 9.60 12.08 9.56
CA LEU A 4 10.25 13.24 8.96
C LEU A 4 11.77 13.22 9.15
N GLU A 5 12.22 12.63 10.25
CA GLU A 5 13.62 12.40 10.57
C GLU A 5 14.34 11.50 9.56
N ASP A 6 13.61 10.67 8.81
CA ASP A 6 14.18 9.74 7.84
C ASP A 6 14.20 10.32 6.42
N THR A 7 13.69 11.54 6.22
CA THR A 7 13.71 12.21 4.91
C THR A 7 15.09 12.80 4.61
N PRO A 8 15.62 12.78 3.37
CA PRO A 8 16.93 13.40 3.07
C PRO A 8 17.00 14.88 3.45
N GLY A 9 15.86 15.58 3.51
CA GLY A 9 15.72 16.97 3.93
C GLY A 9 16.15 17.23 5.37
N HIS A 10 16.14 16.23 6.26
CA HIS A 10 16.60 16.42 7.64
C HIS A 10 18.06 16.87 7.71
N ILE A 11 18.88 16.51 6.70
CA ILE A 11 20.31 16.85 6.61
C ILE A 11 20.52 18.36 6.66
N ALA A 12 19.62 19.15 6.06
CA ALA A 12 19.71 20.62 6.05
C ALA A 12 19.59 21.26 7.44
N TYR A 13 19.00 20.53 8.41
CA TYR A 13 18.82 20.99 9.79
C TYR A 13 19.87 20.43 10.76
N GLY A 14 20.69 19.47 10.30
CA GLY A 14 21.75 18.83 11.08
C GLY A 14 21.25 17.83 12.13
N ALA A 15 22.19 17.07 12.71
CA ALA A 15 21.88 15.96 13.62
C ALA A 15 21.07 16.36 14.87
N ALA A 16 21.17 17.62 15.31
CA ALA A 16 20.39 18.12 16.45
C ALA A 16 18.87 18.18 16.16
N ALA A 17 18.46 18.22 14.88
CA ALA A 17 17.06 18.25 14.50
C ALA A 17 16.38 16.88 14.54
N ILE A 18 17.12 15.78 14.42
CA ILE A 18 16.59 14.41 14.43
C ILE A 18 15.66 14.15 15.63
N PRO A 19 16.08 14.33 16.89
CA PRO A 19 15.20 14.06 18.03
C PRO A 19 13.95 14.95 18.05
N ILE A 20 14.05 16.18 17.53
CA ILE A 20 12.92 17.12 17.44
C ILE A 20 11.92 16.63 16.39
N LEU A 21 12.40 16.22 15.21
CA LEU A 21 11.57 15.68 14.14
C LEU A 21 10.88 14.37 14.57
N THR A 22 11.60 13.47 15.24
CA THR A 22 11.02 12.26 15.81
C THR A 22 9.91 12.56 16.81
N GLU A 23 10.14 13.50 17.74
CA GLU A 23 9.12 13.90 18.72
C GLU A 23 7.90 14.53 18.04
N LEU A 24 8.11 15.42 17.06
CA LEU A 24 7.03 16.06 16.32
C LEU A 24 6.21 15.05 15.50
N THR A 25 6.88 14.11 14.82
CA THR A 25 6.23 13.03 14.08
C THR A 25 5.36 12.18 15.01
N ALA A 26 5.93 11.74 16.14
CA ALA A 26 5.24 10.91 17.12
C ALA A 26 4.03 11.65 17.74
N ALA A 27 4.22 12.91 18.15
CA ALA A 27 3.17 13.72 18.75
C ALA A 27 2.01 13.96 17.79
N TYR A 28 2.29 14.31 16.53
CA TYR A 28 1.25 14.49 15.53
C TYR A 28 0.47 13.21 15.28
N ASN A 29 1.15 12.07 15.10
CA ASN A 29 0.48 10.79 14.84
C ASN A 29 -0.40 10.39 16.04
N ALA A 30 0.07 10.59 17.27
CA ALA A 30 -0.72 10.34 18.48
C ALA A 30 -1.97 11.23 18.56
N ILE A 31 -1.84 12.54 18.26
CA ILE A 31 -2.96 13.49 18.26
C ILE A 31 -3.96 13.15 17.15
N LEU A 32 -3.49 12.77 15.96
CA LEU A 32 -4.34 12.35 14.84
C LEU A 32 -5.19 11.15 15.24
N VAL A 33 -4.57 10.08 15.75
CA VAL A 33 -5.29 8.87 16.19
C VAL A 33 -6.31 9.20 17.28
N SER A 34 -5.94 10.01 18.28
CA SER A 34 -6.88 10.43 19.32
C SER A 34 -8.05 11.26 18.77
N GLY A 35 -7.80 12.11 17.78
CA GLY A 35 -8.83 12.89 17.10
C GLY A 35 -9.82 12.01 16.33
N LEU A 36 -9.30 11.02 15.59
CA LEU A 36 -10.13 10.09 14.81
C LEU A 36 -10.99 9.21 15.73
N GLN A 37 -10.43 8.70 16.83
CA GLN A 37 -11.19 7.94 17.84
C GLN A 37 -12.34 8.75 18.45
N LYS A 38 -12.14 10.06 18.68
CA LYS A 38 -13.22 10.95 19.16
C LYS A 38 -14.30 11.13 18.10
N LEU A 39 -13.94 11.16 16.82
CA LEU A 39 -14.88 11.30 15.72
C LEU A 39 -15.75 10.04 15.58
N GLU A 40 -15.14 8.85 15.62
CA GLU A 40 -15.85 7.57 15.61
C GLU A 40 -16.76 7.39 16.83
N ALA A 41 -16.31 7.84 18.00
CA ALA A 41 -17.14 7.82 19.21
C ALA A 41 -18.33 8.78 19.14
N ALA A 42 -18.19 9.90 18.42
CA ALA A 42 -19.25 10.89 18.24
C ALA A 42 -20.28 10.47 17.19
N ASP A 43 -19.85 9.73 16.15
CA ASP A 43 -20.71 9.19 15.11
C ASP A 43 -20.30 7.76 14.74
N PRO A 44 -20.98 6.74 15.32
CA PRO A 44 -20.71 5.34 15.03
C PRO A 44 -21.02 4.91 13.58
N THR A 45 -21.63 5.78 12.77
CA THR A 45 -21.88 5.51 11.34
C THR A 45 -20.72 5.92 10.45
N LEU A 46 -19.72 6.64 10.99
CA LEU A 46 -18.50 6.94 10.27
C LEU A 46 -17.66 5.68 10.05
N HIS A 47 -17.20 5.52 8.81
CA HIS A 47 -16.21 4.53 8.45
C HIS A 47 -14.91 5.26 8.12
N LEU A 48 -13.99 5.30 9.09
CA LEU A 48 -12.68 5.91 8.92
C LEU A 48 -11.65 4.81 8.69
N VAL A 49 -10.84 4.98 7.65
CA VAL A 49 -9.70 4.10 7.36
C VAL A 49 -8.45 4.97 7.39
N ILE A 50 -7.49 4.58 8.22
CA ILE A 50 -6.20 5.26 8.33
C ILE A 50 -5.21 4.55 7.42
N ASN A 51 -4.68 5.26 6.43
CA ASN A 51 -3.46 4.82 5.77
C ASN A 51 -2.27 5.13 6.70
N ASP A 52 -1.74 4.11 7.39
CA ASP A 52 -0.61 4.26 8.31
C ASP A 52 0.71 4.48 7.55
N PHE A 53 0.88 5.71 7.07
CA PHE A 53 2.07 6.11 6.31
C PHE A 53 3.36 6.04 7.16
N PHE A 54 3.25 6.14 8.49
CA PHE A 54 4.41 5.98 9.37
C PHE A 54 4.96 4.56 9.28
N ASN A 55 4.08 3.57 9.43
CA ASN A 55 4.45 2.16 9.45
C ASN A 55 5.00 1.68 8.10
N ILE A 56 4.31 1.94 6.98
CA ILE A 56 4.81 1.54 5.65
C ILE A 56 6.18 2.15 5.34
N THR A 57 6.44 3.41 5.73
CA THR A 57 7.73 4.06 5.51
C THR A 57 8.81 3.42 6.40
N THR A 58 8.51 3.22 7.68
CA THR A 58 9.43 2.57 8.64
C THR A 58 9.79 1.16 8.19
N TYR A 59 8.81 0.38 7.72
CA TYR A 59 9.05 -0.94 7.16
C TYR A 59 9.90 -0.87 5.89
N THR A 60 9.63 0.08 4.99
CA THR A 60 10.43 0.26 3.77
C THR A 60 11.90 0.56 4.08
N SER A 61 12.19 1.21 5.22
CA SER A 61 13.55 1.49 5.65
C SER A 61 14.31 0.26 6.18
N THR A 62 13.64 -0.85 6.51
CA THR A 62 14.31 -2.08 6.98
C THR A 62 14.94 -2.87 5.83
N PRO A 63 15.95 -3.72 6.07
CA PRO A 63 16.50 -4.59 5.03
C PRO A 63 15.46 -5.48 4.35
N GLU A 64 14.50 -5.99 5.11
CA GLU A 64 13.41 -6.82 4.61
C GLU A 64 12.46 -6.01 3.71
N GLY A 65 12.08 -4.81 4.11
CA GLY A 65 11.23 -3.93 3.31
C GLY A 65 11.93 -3.43 2.04
N GLN A 66 13.20 -3.04 2.14
CA GLN A 66 14.04 -2.69 0.99
C GLN A 66 14.09 -3.84 -0.02
N ALA A 67 14.35 -5.07 0.43
CA ALA A 67 14.37 -6.24 -0.44
C ALA A 67 12.98 -6.54 -1.03
N PHE A 68 11.92 -6.45 -0.22
CA PHE A 68 10.56 -6.71 -0.65
C PHE A 68 10.06 -5.71 -1.71
N PHE A 69 10.35 -4.43 -1.49
CA PHE A 69 9.98 -3.36 -2.41
C PHE A 69 11.03 -3.11 -3.50
N GLY A 70 12.18 -3.79 -3.47
CA GLY A 70 13.27 -3.63 -4.43
C GLY A 70 13.88 -2.22 -4.44
N PHE A 71 14.04 -1.57 -3.30
CA PHE A 71 14.82 -0.35 -3.17
C PHE A 71 16.25 -0.68 -2.78
N THR A 72 17.23 0.01 -3.36
CA THR A 72 18.64 -0.07 -2.95
C THR A 72 19.08 1.17 -2.18
N ASP A 73 18.30 2.25 -2.26
CA ASP A 73 18.56 3.49 -1.55
C ASP A 73 17.25 4.05 -0.99
N VAL A 74 17.19 4.16 0.34
CA VAL A 74 16.04 4.69 1.07
C VAL A 74 16.41 5.92 1.89
N VAL A 75 17.60 6.49 1.67
CA VAL A 75 18.15 7.59 2.47
C VAL A 75 18.41 8.82 1.60
N ASP A 76 19.00 8.63 0.42
CA ASP A 76 19.39 9.72 -0.46
C ASP A 76 18.28 10.11 -1.46
N ALA A 77 18.33 11.35 -1.92
CA ALA A 77 17.45 11.85 -2.99
C ALA A 77 18.00 11.50 -4.38
N CYS A 78 17.16 10.95 -5.26
CA CYS A 78 17.55 10.69 -6.65
C CYS A 78 17.81 11.97 -7.46
N LEU A 79 17.00 13.02 -7.27
CA LEU A 79 17.19 14.32 -7.91
C LEU A 79 18.21 15.14 -7.11
N ASN A 80 19.34 15.46 -7.75
CA ASN A 80 20.25 16.44 -7.18
C ASN A 80 19.66 17.84 -7.33
N SER A 81 19.28 18.47 -6.22
CA SER A 81 18.62 19.79 -6.21
C SER A 81 19.49 20.94 -6.71
N THR A 82 20.82 20.77 -6.75
CA THR A 82 21.76 21.80 -7.20
C THR A 82 22.03 21.71 -8.70
N THR A 83 22.31 20.50 -9.20
CA THR A 83 22.64 20.29 -10.62
C THR A 83 21.40 20.01 -11.47
N LEU A 84 20.26 19.70 -10.84
CA LEU A 84 19.02 19.26 -11.47
C LEU A 84 19.20 18.00 -12.33
N ILE A 85 20.22 17.20 -12.03
CA ILE A 85 20.47 15.91 -12.66
C ILE A 85 19.75 14.84 -11.85
N VAL A 86 19.00 13.99 -12.56
CA VAL A 86 18.33 12.81 -12.01
C VAL A 86 19.34 11.66 -11.93
N CYS A 87 19.28 10.85 -10.87
CA CYS A 87 20.06 9.62 -10.73
C CYS A 87 19.82 8.63 -11.88
N ALA A 88 20.72 7.67 -12.07
CA ALA A 88 20.66 6.75 -13.20
C ALA A 88 19.44 5.80 -13.16
N GLU A 89 19.07 5.33 -11.96
CA GLU A 89 17.99 4.35 -11.75
C GLU A 89 16.99 4.85 -10.69
N PRO A 90 16.07 5.77 -11.04
CA PRO A 90 15.14 6.37 -10.08
C PRO A 90 14.25 5.37 -9.35
N ASP A 91 13.95 4.24 -9.98
CA ASP A 91 13.13 3.17 -9.41
C ASP A 91 13.83 2.44 -8.25
N ASN A 92 15.15 2.55 -8.13
CA ASN A 92 15.90 1.97 -7.02
C ASN A 92 15.93 2.87 -5.78
N TYR A 93 15.44 4.11 -5.89
CA TYR A 93 15.39 5.10 -4.81
C TYR A 93 13.99 5.21 -4.22
N TYR A 94 13.90 5.32 -2.89
CA TYR A 94 12.65 5.69 -2.23
C TYR A 94 12.32 7.17 -2.43
N PHE A 95 13.32 8.06 -2.32
CA PHE A 95 13.12 9.51 -2.39
C PHE A 95 13.48 10.09 -3.76
N TRP A 96 12.55 10.86 -4.33
CA TRP A 96 12.77 11.65 -5.54
C TRP A 96 13.61 12.88 -5.23
N ASP A 97 13.22 13.65 -4.22
CA ASP A 97 13.96 14.84 -3.75
C ASP A 97 14.15 14.77 -2.23
N SER A 98 14.37 15.91 -1.56
CA SER A 98 14.61 15.93 -0.11
C SER A 98 13.45 15.39 0.74
N ILE A 99 12.22 15.31 0.23
CA ILE A 99 11.06 14.92 1.05
C ILE A 99 10.04 14.05 0.30
N HIS A 100 10.00 14.11 -1.03
CA HIS A 100 8.98 13.41 -1.80
C HIS A 100 9.45 12.01 -2.19
N PRO A 101 8.59 10.97 -2.05
CA PRO A 101 8.89 9.65 -2.58
C PRO A 101 8.91 9.62 -4.12
N THR A 102 9.66 8.69 -4.71
CA THR A 102 9.64 8.41 -6.15
C THR A 102 8.29 7.84 -6.59
N THR A 103 7.99 7.86 -7.88
CA THR A 103 6.78 7.22 -8.42
C THR A 103 6.69 5.75 -8.05
N ARG A 104 7.82 5.04 -8.00
CA ARG A 104 7.85 3.65 -7.55
C ARG A 104 7.47 3.51 -6.09
N ALA A 105 8.01 4.34 -5.19
CA ALA A 105 7.59 4.39 -3.80
C ALA A 105 6.10 4.73 -3.65
N GLN A 106 5.59 5.69 -4.43
CA GLN A 106 4.16 6.04 -4.43
C GLN A 106 3.25 4.87 -4.84
N ASN A 107 3.67 4.03 -5.80
CA ASN A 107 2.91 2.83 -6.17
C ASN A 107 2.74 1.86 -4.98
N PHE A 108 3.76 1.71 -4.13
CA PHE A 108 3.66 0.87 -2.94
C PHE A 108 2.78 1.48 -1.85
N ILE A 109 2.89 2.80 -1.64
CA ILE A 109 2.04 3.53 -0.69
C ILE A 109 0.56 3.43 -1.12
N ALA A 110 0.28 3.52 -2.41
CA ALA A 110 -1.07 3.36 -2.95
C ALA A 110 -1.61 1.93 -2.78
N GLN A 111 -0.77 0.91 -3.00
CA GLN A 111 -1.13 -0.49 -2.75
C GLN A 111 -1.40 -0.76 -1.27
N PHE A 112 -0.59 -0.18 -0.37
CA PHE A 112 -0.82 -0.28 1.06
C PHE A 112 -2.15 0.36 1.47
N ALA A 113 -2.45 1.56 0.95
CA ALA A 113 -3.75 2.21 1.18
C ALA A 113 -4.93 1.38 0.66
N TYR A 114 -4.77 0.73 -0.51
CA TYR A 114 -5.77 -0.20 -1.04
C TYR A 114 -5.98 -1.39 -0.09
N ASN A 115 -4.90 -1.96 0.44
CA ASN A 115 -4.98 -3.07 1.37
C ASN A 115 -5.71 -2.69 2.66
N GLU A 116 -5.42 -1.52 3.24
CA GLU A 116 -6.13 -0.99 4.41
C GLU A 116 -7.63 -0.79 4.13
N LEU A 117 -7.97 -0.26 2.95
CA LEU A 117 -9.36 -0.03 2.56
C LEU A 117 -10.18 -1.33 2.44
N PHE A 118 -9.54 -2.43 2.03
CA PHE A 118 -10.19 -3.71 1.79
C PHE A 118 -9.89 -4.79 2.84
N GLY A 119 -9.17 -4.45 3.92
CA GLY A 119 -8.77 -5.39 4.97
C GLY A 119 -7.87 -6.53 4.47
N ILE A 120 -7.03 -6.25 3.47
CA ILE A 120 -6.09 -7.22 2.90
C ILE A 120 -4.80 -7.18 3.73
N SER A 121 -4.42 -8.30 4.33
CA SER A 121 -3.18 -8.37 5.12
C SER A 121 -1.93 -8.33 4.23
N GLY A 122 -0.90 -7.63 4.69
CA GLY A 122 0.44 -7.62 4.11
C GLY A 122 0.63 -6.58 3.00
N TYR A 123 1.73 -6.72 2.28
CA TYR A 123 2.11 -5.84 1.18
C TYR A 123 1.89 -6.59 -0.15
N LEU A 124 1.19 -5.97 -1.10
CA LEU A 124 1.15 -6.52 -2.46
C LEU A 124 2.47 -6.16 -3.15
N ALA A 125 3.09 -7.15 -3.79
CA ALA A 125 4.19 -6.89 -4.70
C ALA A 125 3.60 -6.34 -6.03
N PRO A 126 4.14 -5.25 -6.59
CA PRO A 126 3.67 -4.63 -7.82
C PRO A 126 3.87 -5.51 -9.07
N ASP A 127 4.58 -6.63 -8.96
CA ASP A 127 4.77 -7.57 -10.07
C ASP A 127 3.51 -8.40 -10.38
N SER A 128 2.42 -8.23 -9.63
CA SER A 128 1.14 -8.90 -9.87
C SER A 128 -0.01 -7.93 -10.11
N VAL A 129 0.19 -6.90 -10.94
CA VAL A 129 -0.95 -6.39 -11.73
C VAL A 129 -1.27 -7.48 -12.74
N VAL A 130 -2.16 -8.40 -12.36
CA VAL A 130 -2.78 -9.32 -13.32
C VAL A 130 -3.53 -8.45 -14.33
N ASN A 131 -2.93 -8.24 -15.49
CA ASN A 131 -3.65 -7.68 -16.63
C ASN A 131 -4.75 -8.71 -16.98
N PRO A 132 -6.06 -8.38 -16.88
CA PRO A 132 -7.13 -9.37 -16.98
C PRO A 132 -7.32 -9.95 -18.40
N THR A 133 -6.37 -9.75 -19.31
CA THR A 133 -6.47 -10.19 -20.71
C THR A 133 -5.66 -11.45 -21.04
N THR A 134 -4.96 -12.07 -20.08
CA THR A 134 -4.12 -13.26 -20.37
C THR A 134 -4.31 -14.41 -19.39
N THR A 135 -5.52 -14.65 -18.88
CA THR A 135 -5.85 -15.95 -18.28
C THR A 135 -6.21 -16.94 -19.38
N SER A 136 -5.19 -17.44 -20.08
CA SER A 136 -5.33 -18.69 -20.81
C SER A 136 -5.52 -19.79 -19.77
N VAL A 137 -6.77 -20.20 -19.58
CA VAL A 137 -7.15 -21.42 -18.87
C VAL A 137 -6.37 -22.59 -19.45
N VAL A 138 -5.32 -23.03 -18.78
CA VAL A 138 -4.74 -24.36 -19.02
C VAL A 138 -5.52 -25.32 -18.16
N SER A 139 -6.63 -25.81 -18.73
CA SER A 139 -7.44 -26.87 -18.17
C SER A 139 -6.60 -28.12 -17.93
N ALA A 140 -6.81 -28.72 -16.75
CA ALA A 140 -6.24 -30.01 -16.38
C ALA A 140 -6.49 -31.06 -17.47
N THR A 141 -5.43 -31.73 -17.90
CA THR A 141 -5.52 -32.89 -18.79
C THR A 141 -6.11 -34.07 -18.04
N SER A 142 -7.39 -34.39 -18.29
CA SER A 142 -7.93 -35.74 -18.18
C SER A 142 -8.27 -36.24 -19.59
N ALA A 143 -7.80 -37.45 -19.90
CA ALA A 143 -7.76 -38.00 -21.25
C ALA A 143 -9.11 -38.26 -21.93
N ALA A 144 -9.07 -38.14 -23.26
CA ALA A 144 -9.80 -38.87 -24.29
C ALA A 144 -11.25 -38.49 -24.67
N SER A 145 -11.38 -37.85 -25.84
CA SER A 145 -11.99 -38.42 -27.09
C SER A 145 -13.07 -37.56 -27.77
N THR A 146 -12.69 -37.07 -28.96
CA THR A 146 -13.41 -37.01 -30.26
C THR A 146 -14.81 -36.40 -30.39
N THR A 147 -14.87 -35.32 -31.18
CA THR A 147 -15.79 -34.95 -32.30
C THR A 147 -16.39 -33.54 -32.21
N VAL A 148 -16.34 -32.87 -33.37
CA VAL A 148 -16.73 -31.49 -33.69
C VAL A 148 -18.21 -31.46 -34.12
N SER A 149 -18.99 -30.43 -33.72
CA SER A 149 -19.92 -29.69 -34.60
C SER A 149 -20.69 -28.55 -33.90
N THR A 150 -20.52 -27.35 -34.47
CA THR A 150 -21.43 -26.22 -34.80
C THR A 150 -22.64 -25.79 -33.93
N THR A 151 -22.82 -24.45 -33.93
CA THR A 151 -24.03 -23.57 -33.89
C THR A 151 -24.33 -22.76 -32.62
N ASP A 152 -24.32 -21.44 -32.83
CA ASP A 152 -25.19 -20.34 -32.37
C ASP A 152 -25.32 -19.87 -30.90
N ALA A 153 -25.06 -18.56 -30.78
CA ALA A 153 -25.67 -17.50 -29.97
C ALA A 153 -26.53 -17.85 -28.74
N ALA A 154 -26.14 -17.32 -27.57
CA ALA A 154 -27.08 -16.73 -26.61
C ALA A 154 -26.37 -15.80 -25.61
N THR A 155 -26.89 -14.59 -25.49
CA THR A 155 -26.72 -13.62 -24.42
C THR A 155 -27.12 -14.25 -23.07
N SER A 156 -26.28 -14.13 -22.02
CA SER A 156 -26.73 -14.35 -20.64
C SER A 156 -25.81 -13.64 -19.65
N THR A 157 -26.40 -12.77 -18.85
CA THR A 157 -25.83 -12.12 -17.66
C THR A 157 -25.50 -13.16 -16.60
N THR A 158 -24.24 -13.25 -16.17
CA THR A 158 -23.89 -14.03 -14.98
C THR A 158 -22.78 -13.35 -14.19
N GLU A 159 -23.14 -12.98 -12.97
CA GLU A 159 -22.33 -12.49 -11.87
C GLU A 159 -21.12 -13.41 -11.62
N ILE A 160 -19.91 -12.85 -11.46
CA ILE A 160 -18.70 -13.63 -11.16
C ILE A 160 -18.71 -13.98 -9.67
N PRO A 161 -18.67 -15.27 -9.27
CA PRO A 161 -18.62 -15.65 -7.87
C PRO A 161 -17.23 -15.36 -7.28
N TYR A 162 -17.22 -14.71 -6.12
CA TYR A 162 -16.04 -14.53 -5.28
C TYR A 162 -15.52 -15.89 -4.79
N VAL A 163 -14.26 -16.20 -5.10
CA VAL A 163 -13.54 -17.37 -4.58
C VAL A 163 -12.59 -16.89 -3.49
N ALA A 164 -12.85 -17.26 -2.24
CA ALA A 164 -11.97 -16.93 -1.12
C ALA A 164 -10.61 -17.62 -1.29
N PRO A 165 -9.47 -16.90 -1.17
CA PRO A 165 -8.16 -17.52 -1.21
C PRO A 165 -7.95 -18.40 0.03
N THR A 166 -7.39 -19.59 -0.18
CA THR A 166 -7.07 -20.58 0.85
C THR A 166 -5.88 -20.13 1.71
N ASN A 167 -6.04 -20.30 3.02
CA ASN A 167 -5.09 -20.01 4.11
C ASN A 167 -3.61 -20.22 3.75
N VAL A 168 -2.87 -19.12 3.64
CA VAL A 168 -1.41 -19.10 3.77
C VAL A 168 -1.08 -18.91 5.26
N PRO A 169 -0.10 -19.62 5.84
CA PRO A 169 0.17 -19.53 7.27
C PRO A 169 0.59 -18.10 7.64
N GLU A 170 -0.14 -17.52 8.58
CA GLU A 170 0.13 -16.18 9.12
C GLU A 170 1.43 -16.17 9.92
N THR A 171 2.40 -15.37 9.49
CA THR A 171 3.32 -14.71 10.43
C THR A 171 2.88 -13.26 10.58
N ASN A 172 1.66 -13.05 11.07
CA ASN A 172 1.17 -11.74 11.45
C ASN A 172 1.62 -11.44 12.89
N VAL A 173 2.47 -10.42 13.06
CA VAL A 173 3.00 -10.02 14.38
C VAL A 173 2.00 -9.17 15.17
N TYR A 174 0.81 -8.86 14.63
CA TYR A 174 -0.20 -8.08 15.34
C TYR A 174 -1.61 -8.67 15.18
N SER A 175 -1.98 -9.48 16.18
CA SER A 175 -3.36 -9.80 16.52
C SER A 175 -3.98 -8.60 17.26
N SER A 176 -4.77 -7.80 16.55
CA SER A 176 -5.93 -7.14 17.17
C SER A 176 -7.19 -7.80 16.59
N ALA A 177 -8.06 -8.27 17.46
CA ALA A 177 -9.22 -9.09 17.16
C ALA A 177 -10.03 -8.58 15.94
N VAL A 178 -9.95 -9.29 14.82
CA VAL A 178 -10.86 -9.11 13.69
C VAL A 178 -12.14 -9.90 14.01
N ALA A 179 -13.18 -9.18 14.41
CA ALA A 179 -14.53 -9.74 14.36
C ALA A 179 -14.90 -9.95 12.89
N THR A 180 -15.21 -11.18 12.52
CA THR A 180 -15.70 -11.56 11.20
C THR A 180 -17.11 -11.00 10.99
N THR A 181 -17.20 -9.79 10.43
CA THR A 181 -18.45 -9.28 9.86
C THR A 181 -18.26 -9.01 8.37
N SER A 182 -19.03 -9.71 7.54
CA SER A 182 -19.09 -9.50 6.10
C SER A 182 -19.37 -8.04 5.78
N PHE A 183 -18.43 -7.37 5.09
CA PHE A 183 -18.56 -5.98 4.69
C PHE A 183 -19.27 -5.86 3.34
N TYR A 184 -20.39 -5.13 3.33
CA TYR A 184 -21.02 -4.57 2.14
C TYR A 184 -20.70 -3.08 2.16
N LEU A 185 -19.99 -2.55 1.15
CA LEU A 185 -19.65 -1.13 1.05
C LEU A 185 -20.79 -0.39 0.31
N PRO A 186 -21.60 0.45 0.98
CA PRO A 186 -22.48 1.38 0.28
C PRO A 186 -21.67 2.55 -0.34
N ALA A 187 -22.26 3.21 -1.32
CA ALA A 187 -21.66 4.17 -2.25
C ALA A 187 -21.16 5.51 -1.65
N SER A 188 -20.70 5.55 -0.40
CA SER A 188 -20.31 6.77 0.29
C SER A 188 -19.13 6.55 1.23
N VAL A 189 -18.02 6.05 0.69
CA VAL A 189 -16.73 6.01 1.40
C VAL A 189 -15.97 7.29 1.07
N ALA A 190 -15.75 8.14 2.07
CA ALA A 190 -14.82 9.25 1.95
C ALA A 190 -13.42 8.77 2.31
N LEU A 191 -12.56 8.58 1.29
CA LEU A 191 -11.14 8.38 1.53
C LEU A 191 -10.52 9.72 1.92
N ILE A 192 -10.24 9.91 3.20
CA ILE A 192 -9.50 11.10 3.66
C ILE A 192 -8.01 10.78 3.55
N SER A 193 -7.44 11.02 2.37
CA SER A 193 -6.00 11.17 2.21
C SER A 193 -5.64 12.63 2.44
N ILE A 194 -5.25 12.98 3.67
CA ILE A 194 -4.60 14.28 3.92
C ILE A 194 -3.16 14.15 3.40
N PHE A 195 -2.97 14.51 2.13
CA PHE A 195 -1.65 14.86 1.62
C PHE A 195 -1.32 16.24 2.17
N ALA A 196 -0.52 16.27 3.23
CA ALA A 196 0.23 17.46 3.59
C ALA A 196 1.63 17.30 3.00
N PHE A 197 2.02 18.34 2.25
CA PHE A 197 3.25 18.55 1.47
C PHE A 197 3.21 18.06 0.03
#